data_AF-A0A258C6D5-F1
#
_entry.id   AF-A0A258C6D5-F1
#
_cell.length_a   1.000
_cell.length_b   1.000
_cell.length_c   1.000
_cell.angle_alpha   90.00
_cell.angle_beta   90.00
_cell.angle_gamma   90.00
#
_symmetry.space_group_name_H-M   'P 1'
#
loop_
_entity.id
_entity.type
_entity.pdbx_description
1 polymer ?
#
loop_
_entity_poly.entity_id
_entity_poly.type
_entity_poly.pdbx_seq_one_letter_code
_entity_poly.pdbx_strand_id
1 'polypeptide(L)'
;GGLLALGSRRGVASSLSATRVQELRDELSDQCGLAEAAGMLGTGRGQVRALVTEGLLTLASDRGTKPNFKQSDIQKLFELLHQRHRSRKAGLAQHHDAQPLPRACQHQGVSLAAAVASVIGGKVPVVGVDDGATGLSQFLVLSSDVAALRSREAGLSNEAVAAQLAIHPEAVRDLRRLGFLVPMRGPVDPESVQTFRRTFVAGTELALQLRTSPRAVYHNLGAWGLEPTVAPPSCRAVFFDRDRATAFLGALGIH
;
A
#
# COMPACT_ATOMS: atom_id res chain seq x y z
N GLY A 1 5.22 0.96 30.38
CA GLY A 1 6.36 0.85 31.32
C GLY A 1 6.53 2.18 32.00
N GLY A 2 6.24 2.25 33.31
CA GLY A 2 6.29 3.50 34.07
C GLY A 2 7.72 3.99 34.25
N LEU A 3 7.93 5.28 33.97
CA LEU A 3 9.15 6.03 34.30
C LEU A 3 9.21 6.24 35.82
N LEU A 4 9.63 5.21 36.56
CA LEU A 4 10.06 5.38 37.94
C LEU A 4 11.58 5.51 37.94
N ALA A 5 12.08 6.60 38.52
CA ALA A 5 13.50 6.84 38.70
C ALA A 5 14.12 5.65 39.48
N LEU A 6 15.22 5.12 38.95
CA LEU A 6 16.02 4.05 39.58
C LEU A 6 16.48 4.54 40.96
N GLY A 7 15.83 4.05 42.02
CA GLY A 7 16.08 4.44 43.41
C GLY A 7 14.84 4.88 44.21
N SER A 8 13.67 5.03 43.59
CA SER A 8 12.45 5.42 44.31
C SER A 8 11.92 4.28 45.19
N ARG A 9 12.00 4.44 46.51
CA ARG A 9 11.34 3.54 47.48
C ARG A 9 9.83 3.71 47.38
N ARG A 10 9.08 2.59 47.40
CA ARG A 10 7.60 2.59 47.49
C ARG A 10 7.16 3.50 48.64
N GLY A 11 6.41 4.56 48.34
CA GLY A 11 5.84 5.47 49.34
C GLY A 11 6.54 6.83 49.52
N VAL A 12 7.62 7.13 48.79
CA VAL A 12 8.24 8.47 48.82
C VAL A 12 7.57 9.35 47.76
N ALA A 13 6.99 10.48 48.18
CA ALA A 13 6.44 11.48 47.29
C ALA A 13 7.55 12.05 46.39
N SER A 14 7.61 11.58 45.14
CA SER A 14 8.47 12.18 44.11
C SER A 14 7.82 13.47 43.62
N SER A 15 8.44 14.62 43.90
CA SER A 15 7.98 15.91 43.38
C SER A 15 8.20 15.97 41.87
N LEU A 16 7.13 15.88 41.09
CA LEU A 16 7.15 16.23 39.67
C LEU A 16 7.16 17.76 39.55
N SER A 17 8.09 18.31 38.76
CA SER A 17 8.10 19.75 38.48
C SER A 17 6.82 20.17 37.77
N ALA A 18 6.27 21.34 38.11
CA ALA A 18 5.10 21.90 37.45
C ALA A 18 5.30 22.03 35.92
N THR A 19 6.51 22.40 35.48
CA THR A 19 6.88 22.48 34.06
C THR A 19 6.69 21.15 33.34
N ARG A 20 7.20 20.04 33.91
CA ARG A 20 7.03 18.71 33.30
C ARG A 20 5.56 18.26 33.25
N VAL A 21 4.76 18.62 34.25
CA VAL A 21 3.31 18.33 34.24
C VAL A 21 2.61 19.11 33.12
N GLN A 22 3.00 20.37 32.90
CA GLN A 22 2.46 21.19 31.82
C GLN A 22 2.85 20.63 30.44
N GLU A 23 4.13 20.29 30.23
CA GLU A 23 4.60 19.65 28.99
C GLU A 23 3.82 18.36 28.69
N LEU A 24 3.62 17.50 29.70
CA LEU A 24 2.84 16.27 29.53
C LEU A 24 1.38 16.55 29.20
N ARG A 25 0.80 17.61 29.79
CA ARG A 25 -0.57 18.03 29.48
C ARG A 25 -0.67 18.52 28.04
N ASP A 26 0.28 19.30 27.58
CA ASP A 26 0.34 19.81 26.22
C ASP A 26 0.54 18.65 25.23
N GLU A 27 1.48 17.74 25.51
CA GLU A 27 1.73 16.50 24.74
C GLU A 27 0.50 15.59 24.66
N LEU A 28 -0.31 15.50 25.73
CA LEU A 28 -1.54 14.71 25.74
C LEU A 28 -2.69 15.43 25.03
N SER A 29 -2.75 16.76 25.09
CA SER A 29 -3.78 17.56 24.42
C SER A 29 -3.60 17.60 22.90
N ASP A 30 -2.37 17.47 22.42
CA ASP A 30 -2.03 17.41 20.99
C ASP A 30 -2.27 16.01 20.38
N GLN A 31 -2.76 15.03 21.16
CA GLN A 31 -3.02 13.69 20.63
C GLN A 31 -4.45 13.54 20.13
N CYS A 32 -4.59 13.05 18.90
CA CYS A 32 -5.88 12.62 18.36
C CYS A 32 -5.88 11.14 17.99
N GLY A 33 -7.07 10.53 18.06
CA GLY A 33 -7.27 9.15 17.65
C GLY A 33 -7.39 9.00 16.13
N LEU A 34 -7.25 7.77 15.61
CA LEU A 34 -7.36 7.48 14.17
C LEU A 34 -8.65 7.98 13.50
N ALA A 35 -9.79 7.93 14.21
CA ALA A 35 -11.06 8.40 13.66
C ALA A 35 -11.12 9.92 13.56
N GLU A 36 -10.54 10.62 14.54
CA GLU A 36 -10.45 12.08 14.56
C GLU A 36 -9.48 12.59 13.51
N ALA A 37 -8.28 11.97 13.40
CA ALA A 37 -7.33 12.25 12.33
C ALA A 37 -7.95 12.06 10.94
N ALA A 38 -8.72 10.99 10.75
CA ALA A 38 -9.46 10.74 9.51
C ALA A 38 -10.50 11.84 9.22
N GLY A 39 -11.21 12.32 10.25
CA GLY A 39 -12.13 13.45 10.16
C GLY A 39 -11.43 14.75 9.78
N MET A 40 -10.33 15.11 10.46
CA MET A 40 -9.53 16.31 10.17
C MET A 40 -8.99 16.31 8.74
N LEU A 41 -8.53 15.14 8.26
CA LEU A 41 -8.01 14.97 6.90
C LEU A 41 -9.10 14.82 5.83
N GLY A 42 -10.36 14.65 6.21
CA GLY A 42 -11.47 14.41 5.28
C GLY A 42 -11.28 13.12 4.46
N THR A 43 -10.74 12.05 5.06
CA THR A 43 -10.41 10.81 4.36
C THR A 43 -10.73 9.55 5.20
N GLY A 44 -10.58 8.37 4.61
CA GLY A 44 -10.78 7.10 5.30
C GLY A 44 -9.61 6.70 6.20
N ARG A 45 -9.88 5.93 7.27
CA ARG A 45 -8.86 5.43 8.22
C ARG A 45 -7.70 4.69 7.54
N GLY A 46 -7.97 3.98 6.44
CA GLY A 46 -6.93 3.30 5.66
C GLY A 46 -5.94 4.26 5.02
N GLN A 47 -6.42 5.41 4.54
CA GLN A 47 -5.57 6.46 3.94
C GLN A 47 -4.72 7.17 4.99
N VAL A 48 -5.25 7.41 6.19
CA VAL A 48 -4.47 7.95 7.31
C VAL A 48 -3.27 7.05 7.62
N ARG A 49 -3.49 5.72 7.67
CA ARG A 49 -2.38 4.77 7.86
C ARG A 49 -1.37 4.80 6.72
N ALA A 50 -1.82 4.97 5.48
CA ALA A 50 -0.92 5.12 4.34
C ALA A 50 -0.04 6.38 4.46
N LEU A 51 -0.60 7.51 4.91
CA LEU A 51 0.17 8.73 5.16
C LEU A 51 1.27 8.53 6.22
N VAL A 52 1.00 7.73 7.26
CA VAL A 52 2.01 7.36 8.27
C VAL A 52 3.11 6.51 7.66
N THR A 53 2.75 5.50 6.86
CA THR A 53 3.74 4.64 6.18
C THR A 53 4.67 5.45 5.27
N GLU A 54 4.15 6.49 4.61
CA GLU A 54 4.93 7.42 3.77
C GLU A 54 5.69 8.49 4.58
N GLY A 55 5.63 8.46 5.92
CA GLY A 55 6.32 9.42 6.78
C GLY A 55 5.72 10.83 6.77
N LEU A 56 4.49 10.99 6.27
CA LEU A 56 3.78 12.28 6.22
C LEU A 56 3.09 12.63 7.53
N LEU A 57 2.85 11.64 8.40
CA LEU A 57 2.30 11.80 9.75
C LEU A 57 3.10 10.97 10.74
N THR A 58 3.33 11.49 11.95
CA THR A 58 4.03 10.76 13.00
C THR A 58 3.03 10.10 13.96
N LEU A 59 3.33 8.87 14.39
CA LEU A 59 2.64 8.25 15.52
C LEU A 59 3.16 8.86 16.83
N ALA A 60 2.26 9.43 17.64
CA ALA A 60 2.61 9.99 18.94
C ALA A 60 2.94 8.89 19.96
N SER A 61 2.24 7.76 19.87
CA SER A 61 2.51 6.57 20.69
C SER A 61 2.03 5.32 19.96
N ASP A 62 2.90 4.33 19.90
CA ASP A 62 2.60 2.97 19.42
C ASP A 62 2.50 1.97 20.59
N ARG A 63 2.70 2.44 21.82
CA ARG A 63 2.77 1.57 23.03
C ARG A 63 1.39 1.23 23.63
N GLY A 64 0.31 1.68 23.01
CA GLY A 64 -1.07 1.43 23.43
C GLY A 64 -1.84 0.55 22.44
N THR A 65 -3.03 0.10 22.83
CA THR A 65 -3.92 -0.69 21.95
C THR A 65 -4.50 0.10 20.77
N LYS A 66 -4.33 1.43 20.74
CA LYS A 66 -4.86 2.31 19.69
C LYS A 66 -3.78 3.31 19.24
N PRO A 67 -3.56 3.47 17.92
CA PRO A 67 -2.62 4.46 17.41
C PRO A 67 -3.15 5.88 17.65
N ASN A 68 -2.29 6.72 18.25
CA ASN A 68 -2.53 8.15 18.41
C ASN A 68 -1.61 8.94 17.49
N PHE A 69 -2.10 10.08 16.99
CA PHE A 69 -1.43 10.99 16.08
C PHE A 69 -1.27 12.35 16.76
N LYS A 70 -0.28 13.13 16.33
CA LYS A 70 -0.18 14.53 16.73
C LYS A 70 -1.11 15.39 15.86
N GLN A 71 -2.01 16.16 16.48
CA GLN A 71 -2.85 17.13 15.77
C GLN A 71 -1.97 18.18 15.07
N SER A 72 -0.88 18.59 15.72
CA SER A 72 0.12 19.50 15.17
C SER A 72 0.76 19.00 13.87
N ASP A 73 0.99 17.69 13.70
CA ASP A 73 1.50 17.12 12.45
C ASP A 73 0.49 17.26 11.30
N ILE A 74 -0.81 17.06 11.58
CA ILE A 74 -1.88 17.24 10.59
C ILE A 74 -2.00 18.71 10.19
N GLN A 75 -1.90 19.64 11.16
CA GLN A 75 -1.90 21.07 10.90
C GLN A 75 -0.69 21.48 10.04
N LYS A 76 0.52 21.02 10.41
CA LYS A 76 1.75 21.25 9.64
C LYS A 76 1.63 20.70 8.21
N LEU A 77 1.00 19.54 8.03
CA LEU A 77 0.72 19.00 6.70
C LEU A 77 -0.15 19.97 5.88
N PHE A 78 -1.22 20.51 6.46
CA PHE A 78 -2.05 21.50 5.77
C PHE A 78 -1.30 22.80 5.47
N GLU A 79 -0.44 23.27 6.36
CA GLU A 79 0.40 24.45 6.12
C GLU A 79 1.32 24.24 4.93
N LEU A 80 1.98 23.08 4.83
CA LEU A 80 2.84 22.73 3.70
C LEU A 80 2.06 22.71 2.37
N LEU A 81 0.84 22.16 2.37
CA LEU A 81 -0.02 22.15 1.18
C LEU A 81 -0.44 23.58 0.77
N HIS A 82 -0.81 24.43 1.74
CA HIS A 82 -1.16 25.82 1.47
C HIS A 82 0.02 26.65 0.94
N GLN A 83 1.23 26.42 1.46
CA GLN A 83 2.45 27.08 0.95
C GLN A 83 2.67 26.79 -0.54
N ARG A 84 2.32 25.58 -1.00
CA ARG A 84 2.43 25.18 -2.40
C ARG A 84 1.39 25.86 -3.30
N HIS A 85 0.18 26.10 -2.80
CA HIS A 85 -0.84 26.85 -3.54
C HIS A 85 -0.42 28.30 -3.83
N ARG A 86 0.11 29.02 -2.83
CA ARG A 86 0.42 30.46 -2.92
C ARG A 86 1.44 30.84 -4.00
N SER A 87 2.15 29.88 -4.56
CA SER A 87 3.18 30.12 -5.58
C SER A 87 2.62 30.35 -6.99
N ARG A 88 1.31 30.17 -7.24
CA ARG A 88 0.73 30.25 -8.60
C ARG A 88 -0.53 31.12 -8.64
N LYS A 89 -0.40 32.38 -9.06
CA LYS A 89 -1.51 33.35 -9.25
C LYS A 89 -2.32 33.14 -10.56
N ALA A 90 -2.47 31.91 -11.04
CA ALA A 90 -3.30 31.64 -12.22
C ALA A 90 -4.74 31.36 -11.76
N GLY A 91 -5.72 32.03 -12.36
CA GLY A 91 -7.12 31.95 -11.93
C GLY A 91 -7.74 30.57 -12.17
N LEU A 92 -8.43 30.04 -11.16
CA LEU A 92 -9.17 28.76 -11.16
C LEU A 92 -10.10 28.56 -12.37
N ALA A 93 -10.67 29.64 -12.90
CA ALA A 93 -11.59 29.62 -14.04
C ALA A 93 -10.98 29.04 -15.34
N GLN A 94 -9.64 28.88 -15.40
CA GLN A 94 -8.94 28.38 -16.58
C GLN A 94 -8.70 26.87 -16.58
N HIS A 95 -9.08 26.15 -15.51
CA HIS A 95 -8.73 24.74 -15.34
C HIS A 95 -9.97 23.83 -15.34
N HIS A 96 -10.38 23.37 -16.52
CA HIS A 96 -11.55 22.50 -16.69
C HIS A 96 -11.41 21.09 -16.08
N ASP A 97 -10.18 20.64 -15.78
CA ASP A 97 -9.89 19.32 -15.20
C ASP A 97 -9.46 19.38 -13.72
N ALA A 98 -9.63 20.54 -13.06
CA ALA A 98 -9.35 20.71 -11.65
C ALA A 98 -10.34 19.91 -10.79
N GLN A 99 -9.82 19.11 -9.85
CA GLN A 99 -10.62 18.27 -8.95
C GLN A 99 -10.04 18.29 -7.53
N PRO A 100 -10.86 18.05 -6.50
CA PRO A 100 -10.38 17.76 -5.15
C PRO A 100 -9.34 16.65 -5.17
N LEU A 101 -8.23 16.84 -4.47
CA LEU A 101 -7.08 15.93 -4.47
C LEU A 101 -7.48 14.45 -4.23
N PRO A 102 -8.31 14.10 -3.22
CA PRO A 102 -8.76 12.71 -3.04
C PRO A 102 -9.51 12.15 -4.24
N ARG A 103 -10.36 12.95 -4.88
CA ARG A 103 -11.15 12.55 -6.04
C ARG A 103 -10.28 12.35 -7.28
N ALA A 104 -9.33 13.26 -7.52
CA ALA A 104 -8.34 13.11 -8.58
C ALA A 104 -7.53 11.81 -8.42
N CYS A 105 -7.04 11.54 -7.19
CA CYS A 105 -6.32 10.31 -6.88
C CYS A 105 -7.15 9.05 -7.16
N GLN A 106 -8.41 9.04 -6.72
CA GLN A 106 -9.33 7.93 -6.95
C GLN A 106 -9.57 7.69 -8.45
N HIS A 107 -9.87 8.75 -9.21
CA HIS A 107 -10.10 8.64 -10.66
C HIS A 107 -8.85 8.16 -11.41
N GLN A 108 -7.67 8.57 -10.98
CA GLN A 108 -6.41 8.21 -11.64
C GLN A 108 -5.76 6.93 -11.11
N GLY A 109 -6.32 6.31 -10.06
CA GLY A 109 -5.74 5.12 -9.43
C GLY A 109 -4.37 5.40 -8.78
N VAL A 110 -4.16 6.60 -8.27
CA VAL A 110 -2.93 7.02 -7.59
C VAL A 110 -3.14 6.98 -6.07
N SER A 111 -2.13 6.54 -5.33
CA SER A 111 -2.16 6.59 -3.86
C SER A 111 -2.30 8.03 -3.37
N LEU A 112 -3.28 8.29 -2.51
CA LEU A 112 -3.45 9.62 -1.92
C LEU A 112 -2.19 10.07 -1.17
N ALA A 113 -1.52 9.17 -0.48
CA ALA A 113 -0.29 9.49 0.24
C ALA A 113 0.86 9.87 -0.70
N ALA A 114 1.03 9.15 -1.82
CA ALA A 114 2.01 9.49 -2.84
C ALA A 114 1.69 10.83 -3.53
N ALA A 115 0.41 11.12 -3.76
CA ALA A 115 -0.02 12.40 -4.32
C ALA A 115 0.24 13.56 -3.35
N VAL A 116 -0.09 13.41 -2.06
CA VAL A 116 0.20 14.40 -1.02
C VAL A 116 1.70 14.66 -0.92
N ALA A 117 2.53 13.61 -0.88
CA ALA A 117 3.98 13.75 -0.89
C ALA A 117 4.49 14.49 -2.14
N SER A 118 3.92 14.19 -3.31
CA SER A 118 4.26 14.85 -4.57
C SER A 118 3.85 16.31 -4.61
N VAL A 119 2.72 16.68 -3.99
CA VAL A 119 2.32 18.08 -3.82
C VAL A 119 3.31 18.82 -2.91
N ILE A 120 3.65 18.25 -1.75
CA ILE A 120 4.62 18.83 -0.81
C ILE A 120 6.00 18.96 -1.47
N GLY A 121 6.39 18.00 -2.31
CA GLY A 121 7.61 18.03 -3.11
C GLY A 121 7.56 18.97 -4.32
N GLY A 122 6.41 19.60 -4.61
CA GLY A 122 6.24 20.53 -5.73
C GLY A 122 6.12 19.89 -7.11
N LYS A 123 5.93 18.56 -7.20
CA LYS A 123 5.75 17.82 -8.45
C LYS A 123 4.32 17.94 -8.99
N VAL A 124 3.32 17.91 -8.10
CA VAL A 124 1.92 18.16 -8.45
C VAL A 124 1.52 19.54 -7.92
N PRO A 125 1.14 20.49 -8.80
CA PRO A 125 0.74 21.81 -8.37
C PRO A 125 -0.69 21.79 -7.78
N VAL A 126 -0.87 22.53 -6.68
CA VAL A 126 -2.21 22.88 -6.19
C VAL A 126 -2.67 24.11 -6.96
N VAL A 127 -3.68 23.93 -7.81
CA VAL A 127 -4.22 24.99 -8.68
C VAL A 127 -5.28 25.84 -7.99
N GLY A 128 -5.83 25.38 -6.86
CA GLY A 128 -6.84 26.11 -6.12
C GLY A 128 -7.05 25.58 -4.70
N VAL A 129 -7.66 26.41 -3.87
CA VAL A 129 -8.22 26.00 -2.57
C VAL A 129 -9.71 26.32 -2.57
N ASP A 130 -10.53 25.35 -2.22
CA ASP A 130 -11.98 25.50 -2.04
C ASP A 130 -12.29 25.66 -0.54
N ASP A 131 -12.56 26.89 -0.12
CA ASP A 131 -12.85 27.25 1.28
C ASP A 131 -14.17 26.62 1.79
N GLY A 132 -15.04 26.12 0.90
CA GLY A 132 -16.26 25.40 1.26
C GLY A 132 -16.03 23.92 1.56
N ALA A 133 -14.89 23.36 1.15
CA ALA A 133 -14.52 21.99 1.40
C ALA A 133 -13.66 21.86 2.67
N THR A 134 -13.56 20.65 3.22
CA THR A 134 -12.79 20.36 4.43
C THR A 134 -11.70 19.33 4.18
N GLY A 135 -10.67 19.37 5.02
CA GLY A 135 -9.58 18.40 4.99
C GLY A 135 -8.78 18.44 3.69
N LEU A 136 -8.39 17.28 3.16
CA LEU A 136 -7.62 17.20 1.91
C LEU A 136 -8.45 17.55 0.67
N SER A 137 -9.79 17.53 0.76
CA SER A 137 -10.67 17.87 -0.36
C SER A 137 -10.65 19.37 -0.70
N GLN A 138 -10.17 20.23 0.21
CA GLN A 138 -10.03 21.66 -0.06
C GLN A 138 -8.95 21.97 -1.11
N PHE A 139 -7.98 21.07 -1.34
CA PHE A 139 -6.92 21.32 -2.32
C PHE A 139 -7.32 20.78 -3.69
N LEU A 140 -7.36 21.68 -4.66
CA LEU A 140 -7.68 21.37 -6.05
C LEU A 140 -6.39 21.16 -6.85
N VAL A 141 -6.35 20.08 -7.62
CA VAL A 141 -5.23 19.68 -8.48
C VAL A 141 -5.75 19.34 -9.87
N LEU A 142 -4.89 19.43 -10.89
CA LEU A 142 -5.25 18.96 -12.22
C LEU A 142 -5.20 17.43 -12.26
N SER A 143 -6.25 16.83 -12.81
CA SER A 143 -6.32 15.37 -12.94
C SER A 143 -5.19 14.83 -13.81
N SER A 144 -4.76 15.61 -14.81
CA SER A 144 -3.64 15.31 -15.70
C SER A 144 -2.28 15.24 -14.96
N ASP A 145 -2.02 16.17 -14.04
CA ASP A 145 -0.80 16.17 -13.22
C ASP A 145 -0.77 14.97 -12.25
N VAL A 146 -1.91 14.62 -11.65
CA VAL A 146 -2.03 13.42 -10.82
C VAL A 146 -1.85 12.16 -11.68
N ALA A 147 -2.40 12.12 -12.89
CA ALA A 147 -2.21 10.99 -13.80
C ALA A 147 -0.73 10.78 -14.15
N ALA A 148 0.07 11.85 -14.24
CA ALA A 148 1.51 11.78 -14.46
C ALA A 148 2.28 11.17 -13.27
N LEU A 149 1.68 11.14 -12.06
CA LEU A 149 2.23 10.42 -10.90
C LEU A 149 2.01 8.92 -10.97
N ARG A 150 1.17 8.41 -11.89
CA ARG A 150 1.16 6.98 -12.17
C ARG A 150 2.58 6.65 -12.63
N SER A 151 3.34 5.97 -11.76
CA SER A 151 4.66 5.50 -12.11
C SER A 151 4.55 4.79 -13.46
N ARG A 152 5.42 5.13 -14.42
CA ARG A 152 5.59 4.30 -15.62
C ARG A 152 5.98 2.87 -15.25
N GLU A 153 6.57 2.69 -14.06
CA GLU A 153 6.66 1.45 -13.30
C GLU A 153 5.29 1.08 -12.68
N ALA A 154 4.24 1.07 -13.50
CA ALA A 154 2.91 0.73 -13.03
C ALA A 154 2.92 -0.75 -12.71
N GLY A 155 3.02 -1.09 -11.42
CA GLY A 155 2.75 -2.44 -11.00
C GLY A 155 1.39 -2.90 -11.54
N LEU A 156 1.30 -4.18 -11.83
CA LEU A 156 0.14 -4.82 -12.41
C LEU A 156 -0.95 -4.98 -11.34
N SER A 157 -2.20 -4.75 -11.73
CA SER A 157 -3.33 -5.17 -10.90
C SER A 157 -3.37 -6.70 -10.82
N ASN A 158 -4.06 -7.25 -9.80
CA ASN A 158 -4.19 -8.72 -9.69
C ASN A 158 -4.86 -9.31 -10.95
N GLU A 159 -5.79 -8.58 -11.56
CA GLU A 159 -6.49 -8.96 -12.78
C GLU A 159 -5.55 -9.00 -13.99
N ALA A 160 -4.66 -8.00 -14.12
CA ALA A 160 -3.65 -7.98 -15.17
C ALA A 160 -2.64 -9.14 -15.00
N VAL A 161 -2.20 -9.40 -13.76
CA VAL A 161 -1.33 -10.55 -13.46
C VAL A 161 -2.04 -11.87 -13.77
N ALA A 162 -3.31 -12.01 -13.38
CA ALA A 162 -4.10 -13.21 -13.62
C ALA A 162 -4.21 -13.52 -15.12
N ALA A 163 -4.46 -12.50 -15.95
CA ALA A 163 -4.48 -12.63 -17.40
C ALA A 163 -3.10 -13.03 -17.96
N GLN A 164 -2.01 -12.42 -17.48
CA GLN A 164 -0.66 -12.76 -17.95
C GLN A 164 -0.21 -14.18 -17.60
N LEU A 165 -0.61 -14.68 -16.43
CA LEU A 165 -0.29 -16.03 -15.97
C LEU A 165 -1.36 -17.07 -16.38
N ALA A 166 -2.43 -16.65 -17.05
CA ALA A 166 -3.59 -17.48 -17.41
C ALA A 166 -4.18 -18.26 -16.22
N ILE A 167 -4.34 -17.58 -15.07
CA ILE A 167 -4.90 -18.16 -13.83
C ILE A 167 -6.08 -17.34 -13.30
N HIS A 168 -6.81 -17.91 -12.35
CA HIS A 168 -7.89 -17.21 -11.66
C HIS A 168 -7.34 -16.06 -10.78
N PRO A 169 -8.00 -14.88 -10.71
CA PRO A 169 -7.53 -13.75 -9.89
C PRO A 169 -7.34 -14.07 -8.39
N GLU A 170 -8.10 -15.01 -7.87
CA GLU A 170 -7.92 -15.50 -6.49
C GLU A 170 -6.56 -16.20 -6.29
N ALA A 171 -6.10 -16.97 -7.27
CA ALA A 171 -4.80 -17.63 -7.20
C ALA A 171 -3.65 -16.60 -7.17
N VAL A 172 -3.80 -15.46 -7.83
CA VAL A 172 -2.83 -14.35 -7.73
C VAL A 172 -2.73 -13.84 -6.29
N ARG A 173 -3.88 -13.69 -5.59
CA ARG A 173 -3.88 -13.27 -4.18
C ARG A 173 -3.20 -14.30 -3.28
N ASP A 174 -3.44 -15.58 -3.53
CA ASP A 174 -2.76 -16.68 -2.82
C ASP A 174 -1.24 -16.64 -3.03
N LEU A 175 -0.80 -16.51 -4.29
CA LEU A 175 0.63 -16.41 -4.64
C LEU A 175 1.31 -15.21 -3.97
N ARG A 176 0.64 -14.06 -3.90
CA ARG A 176 1.13 -12.89 -3.18
C ARG A 176 1.24 -13.15 -1.68
N ARG A 177 0.24 -13.80 -1.08
CA ARG A 177 0.25 -14.16 0.35
C ARG A 177 1.40 -15.12 0.68
N LEU A 178 1.70 -16.03 -0.25
CA LEU A 178 2.81 -16.98 -0.16
C LEU A 178 4.18 -16.36 -0.49
N GLY A 179 4.23 -15.11 -0.94
CA GLY A 179 5.48 -14.39 -1.21
C GLY A 179 6.09 -14.63 -2.59
N PHE A 180 5.38 -15.30 -3.50
CA PHE A 180 5.86 -15.55 -4.87
C PHE A 180 5.76 -14.33 -5.80
N LEU A 181 4.94 -13.36 -5.43
CA LEU A 181 4.72 -12.12 -6.18
C LEU A 181 4.90 -10.94 -5.24
N VAL A 182 5.73 -9.98 -5.65
CA VAL A 182 6.06 -8.80 -4.85
C VAL A 182 5.58 -7.52 -5.54
N PRO A 183 5.29 -6.45 -4.79
CA PRO A 183 5.11 -6.41 -3.34
C PRO A 183 3.86 -7.17 -2.88
N MET A 184 3.83 -7.64 -1.63
CA MET A 184 2.67 -8.34 -1.04
C MET A 184 1.40 -7.46 -0.98
N ARG A 185 1.55 -6.13 -0.90
CA ARG A 185 0.45 -5.16 -0.89
C ARG A 185 0.66 -4.14 -2.01
N GLY A 186 -0.44 -3.66 -2.61
CA GLY A 186 -0.41 -2.70 -3.71
C GLY A 186 -0.36 -3.36 -5.10
N PRO A 187 0.02 -2.61 -6.14
CA PRO A 187 0.26 -3.16 -7.48
C PRO A 187 1.44 -4.13 -7.49
N VAL A 188 1.38 -5.20 -8.28
CA VAL A 188 2.42 -6.25 -8.37
C VAL A 188 3.52 -5.79 -9.33
N ASP A 189 4.76 -5.86 -8.92
CA ASP A 189 5.90 -5.55 -9.77
C ASP A 189 5.92 -6.47 -11.02
N PRO A 190 5.95 -5.93 -12.25
CA PRO A 190 6.00 -6.74 -13.46
C PRO A 190 7.21 -7.68 -13.52
N GLU A 191 8.36 -7.28 -12.97
CA GLU A 191 9.56 -8.14 -12.96
C GLU A 191 9.36 -9.36 -12.07
N SER A 192 8.67 -9.22 -10.93
CA SER A 192 8.28 -10.36 -10.09
C SER A 192 7.40 -11.37 -10.84
N VAL A 193 6.48 -10.90 -11.70
CA VAL A 193 5.62 -11.78 -12.52
C VAL A 193 6.44 -12.51 -13.57
N GLN A 194 7.37 -11.82 -14.24
CA GLN A 194 8.26 -12.45 -15.22
C GLN A 194 9.19 -13.48 -14.57
N THR A 195 9.71 -13.17 -13.39
CA THR A 195 10.52 -14.10 -12.60
C THR A 195 9.70 -15.33 -12.21
N PHE A 196 8.49 -15.13 -11.70
CA PHE A 196 7.57 -16.24 -11.40
C PHE A 196 7.32 -17.13 -12.63
N ARG A 197 7.05 -16.53 -13.80
CA ARG A 197 6.79 -17.28 -15.03
C ARG A 197 8.00 -18.06 -15.54
N ARG A 198 9.21 -17.54 -15.34
CA ARG A 198 10.47 -18.24 -15.66
C ARG A 198 10.70 -19.42 -14.73
N THR A 199 10.47 -19.24 -13.43
CA THR A 199 10.74 -20.26 -12.42
C THR A 199 9.66 -21.35 -12.37
N PHE A 200 8.40 -21.02 -12.64
CA PHE A 200 7.28 -21.93 -12.44
C PHE A 200 6.47 -22.16 -13.71
N VAL A 201 5.85 -23.34 -13.78
CA VAL A 201 4.92 -23.74 -14.82
C VAL A 201 3.59 -24.15 -14.19
N ALA A 202 2.48 -23.64 -14.74
CA ALA A 202 1.15 -23.98 -14.25
C ALA A 202 0.78 -25.42 -14.64
N GLY A 203 0.08 -26.15 -13.78
CA GLY A 203 -0.43 -27.48 -14.10
C GLY A 203 -1.37 -27.49 -15.32
N THR A 204 -2.05 -26.38 -15.60
CA THR A 204 -2.86 -26.19 -16.81
C THR A 204 -2.02 -26.07 -18.07
N GLU A 205 -0.84 -25.43 -18.01
CA GLU A 205 0.10 -25.35 -19.12
C GLU A 205 0.68 -26.73 -19.44
N LEU A 206 1.11 -27.47 -18.40
CA LEU A 206 1.56 -28.86 -18.55
C LEU A 206 0.46 -29.78 -19.09
N ALA A 207 -0.80 -29.58 -18.67
CA ALA A 207 -1.93 -30.36 -19.17
C ALA A 207 -2.16 -30.19 -20.67
N LEU A 208 -2.00 -28.96 -21.18
CA LEU A 208 -2.06 -28.69 -22.61
C LEU A 208 -0.92 -29.38 -23.37
N GLN A 209 0.31 -29.32 -22.85
CA GLN A 209 1.47 -29.99 -23.45
C GLN A 209 1.27 -31.51 -23.50
N LEU A 210 0.79 -32.09 -22.41
CA LEU A 210 0.54 -33.53 -22.27
C LEU A 210 -0.80 -33.99 -22.87
N ARG A 211 -1.58 -33.09 -23.46
CA ARG A 211 -2.92 -33.34 -24.01
C ARG A 211 -3.84 -34.10 -23.05
N THR A 212 -3.83 -33.70 -21.78
CA THR A 212 -4.60 -34.33 -20.72
C THR A 212 -5.29 -33.30 -19.84
N SER A 213 -6.00 -33.73 -18.80
CA SER A 213 -6.64 -32.81 -17.85
C SER A 213 -5.66 -32.33 -16.77
N PRO A 214 -5.81 -31.11 -16.22
CA PRO A 214 -4.98 -30.62 -15.11
C PRO A 214 -4.96 -31.55 -13.89
N ARG A 215 -6.09 -32.23 -13.61
CA ARG A 215 -6.18 -33.22 -12.53
C ARG A 215 -5.34 -34.46 -12.82
N ALA A 216 -5.35 -34.95 -14.06
CA ALA A 216 -4.52 -36.08 -14.47
C ALA A 216 -3.03 -35.73 -14.42
N VAL A 217 -2.64 -34.50 -14.81
CA VAL A 217 -1.25 -34.02 -14.66
C VAL A 217 -0.80 -34.10 -13.20
N TYR A 218 -1.59 -33.55 -12.28
CA TYR A 218 -1.26 -33.58 -10.85
C TYR A 218 -1.05 -35.01 -10.33
N HIS A 219 -1.97 -35.93 -10.68
CA HIS A 219 -1.86 -37.33 -10.24
C HIS A 219 -0.69 -38.07 -10.89
N ASN A 220 -0.49 -37.92 -12.21
CA ASN A 220 0.55 -38.63 -12.94
C ASN A 220 1.95 -38.16 -12.51
N LEU A 221 2.18 -36.85 -12.45
CA LEU A 221 3.46 -36.30 -12.01
C LEU A 221 3.75 -36.66 -10.55
N GLY A 222 2.75 -36.63 -9.68
CA GLY A 222 2.89 -37.09 -8.29
C GLY A 222 3.20 -38.59 -8.19
N ALA A 223 2.53 -39.44 -8.98
CA ALA A 223 2.81 -40.87 -9.05
C ALA A 223 4.23 -41.17 -9.55
N TRP A 224 4.81 -40.25 -10.31
CA TRP A 224 6.19 -40.34 -10.78
C TRP A 224 7.21 -39.56 -9.91
N GLY A 225 6.80 -39.08 -8.73
CA GLY A 225 7.69 -38.46 -7.75
C GLY A 225 7.99 -36.97 -7.95
N LEU A 226 7.27 -36.30 -8.87
CA LEU A 226 7.36 -34.85 -9.03
C LEU A 226 6.27 -34.15 -8.21
N GLU A 227 6.68 -33.54 -7.10
CA GLU A 227 5.79 -32.76 -6.24
C GLU A 227 5.63 -31.30 -6.73
N PRO A 228 4.42 -30.71 -6.62
CA PRO A 228 4.22 -29.31 -6.93
C PRO A 228 4.84 -28.40 -5.87
N THR A 229 5.35 -27.24 -6.30
CA THR A 229 5.85 -26.22 -5.40
C THR A 229 4.70 -25.48 -4.70
N VAL A 230 3.59 -25.30 -5.42
CA VAL A 230 2.38 -24.63 -4.91
C VAL A 230 1.17 -25.44 -5.33
N ALA A 231 0.29 -25.76 -4.38
CA ALA A 231 -0.92 -26.54 -4.62
C ALA A 231 -1.99 -26.23 -3.56
N PRO A 232 -3.24 -26.71 -3.74
CA PRO A 232 -4.25 -26.68 -2.69
C PRO A 232 -3.75 -27.39 -1.41
N PRO A 233 -4.08 -26.88 -0.22
CA PRO A 233 -5.03 -25.79 0.06
C PRO A 233 -4.41 -24.38 0.03
N SER A 234 -3.10 -24.23 -0.13
CA SER A 234 -2.41 -22.94 -0.01
C SER A 234 -2.65 -22.00 -1.18
N CYS A 235 -2.90 -22.56 -2.37
CA CYS A 235 -3.31 -21.84 -3.57
C CYS A 235 -4.29 -22.71 -4.36
N ARG A 236 -5.32 -22.11 -4.96
CA ARG A 236 -6.26 -22.85 -5.82
C ARG A 236 -5.62 -23.45 -7.07
N ALA A 237 -4.56 -22.83 -7.59
CA ALA A 237 -3.82 -23.30 -8.75
C ALA A 237 -2.63 -24.16 -8.34
N VAL A 238 -2.25 -25.09 -9.21
CA VAL A 238 -1.07 -25.95 -9.04
C VAL A 238 0.07 -25.42 -9.89
N PHE A 239 1.23 -25.23 -9.29
CA PHE A 239 2.47 -24.84 -9.97
C PHE A 239 3.59 -25.80 -9.62
N PHE A 240 4.37 -26.13 -10.65
CA PHE A 240 5.59 -26.91 -10.52
C PHE A 240 6.78 -26.01 -10.82
N ASP A 241 7.92 -26.32 -10.20
CA ASP A 241 9.20 -25.78 -10.65
C ASP A 241 9.42 -26.15 -12.13
N ARG A 242 9.67 -25.15 -12.98
CA ARG A 242 9.69 -25.30 -14.43
C ARG A 242 10.86 -26.17 -14.86
N ASP A 243 12.05 -25.93 -14.33
CA ASP A 243 13.25 -26.67 -14.69
C ASP A 243 13.13 -28.15 -14.31
N ARG A 244 12.62 -28.42 -13.10
CA ARG A 244 12.34 -29.80 -12.66
C ARG A 244 11.28 -30.46 -13.53
N ALA A 245 10.19 -29.78 -13.86
CA ALA A 245 9.14 -30.33 -14.71
C ALA A 245 9.65 -30.64 -16.12
N THR A 246 10.41 -29.72 -16.72
CA THR A 246 10.98 -29.90 -18.06
C THR A 246 12.00 -31.04 -18.10
N ALA A 247 12.93 -31.10 -17.15
CA ALA A 247 13.90 -32.20 -17.06
C ALA A 247 13.19 -33.55 -16.88
N PHE A 248 12.15 -33.58 -16.06
CA PHE A 248 11.35 -34.76 -15.79
C PHE A 248 10.61 -35.26 -17.04
N LEU A 249 9.95 -34.37 -17.79
CA LEU A 249 9.27 -34.73 -19.04
C LEU A 249 10.27 -35.18 -20.12
N GLY A 250 11.43 -34.54 -20.20
CA GLY A 250 12.50 -34.95 -21.10
C GLY A 250 13.02 -36.37 -20.81
N ALA A 251 13.15 -36.74 -19.54
CA ALA A 251 13.52 -38.10 -19.14
C ALA A 251 12.49 -39.17 -19.53
N LEU A 252 11.21 -38.78 -19.69
CA LEU A 252 10.13 -39.64 -20.17
C LEU A 252 10.02 -39.67 -21.70
N GLY A 253 10.88 -38.94 -22.42
CA GLY A 253 10.81 -38.82 -23.89
C GLY A 253 9.61 -38.01 -24.37
N ILE A 254 9.06 -37.15 -23.50
CA ILE A 254 7.93 -36.28 -23.81
C ILE A 254 8.48 -34.88 -24.10
N HIS A 255 8.31 -34.42 -25.34
CA HIS A 255 8.76 -33.11 -25.83
C HIS A 255 7.58 -32.16 -26.04
#